data_AF-A0A0D7AC14-F1
#
_entry.id   AF-A0A0D7AC14-F1
#
_cell.length_a   1.000
_cell.length_b   1.000
_cell.length_c   1.000
_cell.angle_alpha   90.00
_cell.angle_beta   90.00
_cell.angle_gamma   90.00
#
_symmetry.space_group_name_H-M   'P 1'
#
loop_
_entity.id
_entity.type
_entity.pdbx_description
1 polymer ?
#
loop_
_entity_poly.entity_id
_entity_poly.type
_entity_poly.pdbx_seq_one_letter_code
_entity_poly.pdbx_strand_id
1 'polypeptide(L)'
;MPALRKVHLPRDSLPRFLTIARANTAMNRETCGLLLGLSTPSHKADRPGKFIVNTLLIPRQHSTSDTCTMDDEELVSQFTIEHNLITIGWIHTHPTQSCFMSSVDLHTHSAFQRMLPESFAVVCAPQSNPRQANSSLCFYGIFRLTDPPGLSIILGCKATEAFHPHPPEPIYTDADRGHVRMKDLPLQIVDLRL
;
A
#
# COMPACT_ATOMS: atom_id res chain seq x y z
N MET A 1 -22.80 6.08 -1.92
CA MET A 1 -21.99 5.03 -1.28
C MET A 1 -21.84 5.34 0.19
N PRO A 2 -21.80 4.33 1.08
CA PRO A 2 -21.55 4.57 2.49
C PRO A 2 -20.17 5.22 2.67
N ALA A 3 -20.06 6.13 3.64
CA ALA A 3 -18.81 6.78 3.96
C ALA A 3 -17.79 5.73 4.48
N LEU A 4 -16.57 5.79 3.95
CA LEU A 4 -15.47 4.91 4.35
C LEU A 4 -15.10 5.15 5.82
N ARG A 5 -14.76 4.07 6.54
CA ARG A 5 -14.18 4.21 7.88
C ARG A 5 -12.80 4.83 7.80
N LYS A 6 -12.44 5.55 8.86
CA LYS A 6 -11.10 6.15 8.97
C LYS A 6 -10.04 5.07 9.14
N VAL A 7 -8.90 5.28 8.51
CA VAL A 7 -7.69 4.48 8.67
C VAL A 7 -6.60 5.36 9.27
N HIS A 8 -5.98 4.92 10.35
CA HIS A 8 -4.82 5.58 10.92
C HIS A 8 -3.54 4.84 10.51
N LEU A 9 -2.65 5.55 9.81
CA LEU A 9 -1.34 5.05 9.38
C LEU A 9 -0.24 5.69 10.25
N PRO A 10 0.59 4.91 10.97
CA PRO A 10 1.74 5.44 11.68
C PRO A 10 2.68 6.23 10.75
N ARG A 11 3.05 7.47 11.11
CA ARG A 11 3.98 8.28 10.27
C ARG A 11 5.31 7.58 10.02
N ASP A 12 5.78 6.85 11.01
CA ASP A 12 7.03 6.11 10.97
C ASP A 12 7.02 4.96 9.95
N SER A 13 5.87 4.58 9.37
CA SER A 13 5.81 3.54 8.35
C SER A 13 6.68 3.87 7.14
N LEU A 14 6.70 5.13 6.70
CA LEU A 14 7.48 5.57 5.54
C LEU A 14 9.00 5.49 5.78
N PRO A 15 9.59 6.22 6.75
CA PRO A 15 11.04 6.21 6.95
C PRO A 15 11.58 4.83 7.33
N ARG A 16 10.81 4.03 8.10
CA ARG A 16 11.21 2.67 8.46
C ARG A 16 11.18 1.74 7.25
N PHE A 17 10.12 1.80 6.44
CA PHE A 17 10.04 1.04 5.19
C PHE A 17 11.20 1.37 4.24
N LEU A 18 11.47 2.65 4.00
CA LEU A 18 12.55 3.10 3.13
C LEU A 18 13.93 2.66 3.62
N THR A 19 14.15 2.62 4.94
CA THR A 19 15.39 2.10 5.52
C THR A 19 15.56 0.62 5.18
N ILE A 20 14.49 -0.17 5.27
CA ILE A 20 14.49 -1.61 4.97
C ILE A 20 14.65 -1.88 3.47
N ALA A 21 14.02 -1.06 2.62
CA ALA A 21 14.06 -1.19 1.16
C ALA A 21 15.38 -0.68 0.54
N ARG A 22 16.18 0.10 1.27
CA ARG A 22 17.36 0.82 0.77
C ARG A 22 18.29 -0.02 -0.09
N ALA A 23 18.59 -1.26 0.32
CA ALA A 23 19.49 -2.13 -0.43
C ALA A 23 18.94 -2.48 -1.83
N ASN A 24 17.66 -2.86 -1.90
CA ASN A 24 16.97 -3.14 -3.17
C ASN A 24 16.84 -1.88 -4.01
N THR A 25 16.45 -0.75 -3.40
CA THR A 25 16.34 0.54 -4.10
C THR A 25 17.67 0.94 -4.74
N ALA A 26 18.81 0.75 -4.05
CA ALA A 26 20.14 1.03 -4.61
C ALA A 26 20.50 0.14 -5.81
N MET A 27 19.89 -1.05 -5.90
CA MET A 27 20.04 -1.99 -7.01
C MET A 27 18.95 -1.82 -8.09
N ASN A 28 18.17 -0.73 -8.05
CA ASN A 28 17.01 -0.51 -8.91
C ASN A 28 16.03 -1.69 -8.88
N ARG A 29 15.72 -2.19 -7.69
CA ARG A 29 14.71 -3.22 -7.46
C ARG A 29 13.61 -2.71 -6.55
N GLU A 30 12.37 -3.01 -6.89
CA GLU A 30 11.25 -2.70 -6.01
C GLU A 30 11.31 -3.51 -4.71
N THR A 31 10.68 -3.00 -3.67
CA THR A 31 10.39 -3.71 -2.43
C THR A 31 8.95 -3.41 -2.07
N CYS A 32 8.24 -4.39 -1.53
CA CYS A 32 6.86 -4.27 -1.08
C CYS A 32 6.71 -4.74 0.37
N GLY A 33 5.69 -4.23 1.05
CA GLY A 33 5.34 -4.55 2.43
C GLY A 33 3.84 -4.41 2.66
N LEU A 34 3.35 -5.10 3.68
CA LEU A 34 1.95 -5.09 4.10
C LEU A 34 1.75 -4.22 5.32
N LEU A 35 0.69 -3.42 5.31
CA LEU A 35 0.26 -2.57 6.40
C LEU A 35 -0.87 -3.27 7.13
N LEU A 36 -0.50 -3.98 8.20
CA LEU A 36 -1.40 -4.80 9.00
C LEU A 36 -1.86 -4.04 10.24
N GLY A 37 -3.04 -4.38 10.74
CA GLY A 37 -3.56 -3.72 11.92
C GLY A 37 -4.87 -4.29 12.44
N LEU A 38 -5.56 -3.47 13.23
CA LEU A 38 -6.77 -3.85 13.95
C LEU A 38 -7.95 -2.97 13.55
N SER A 39 -9.15 -3.56 13.56
CA SER A 39 -10.40 -2.81 13.52
C SER A 39 -10.83 -2.49 14.94
N THR A 40 -11.01 -1.20 15.24
CA THR A 40 -11.62 -0.79 16.51
C THR A 40 -13.14 -0.97 16.46
N PRO A 41 -13.77 -1.33 17.59
CA PRO A 41 -15.21 -1.48 17.65
C PRO A 41 -15.92 -0.14 17.47
N SER A 42 -17.15 -0.20 16.98
CA SER A 42 -18.05 0.95 16.97
C SER A 42 -18.56 1.18 18.39
N HIS A 43 -18.30 2.35 18.97
CA HIS A 43 -18.73 2.67 20.34
C HIS A 43 -20.08 3.41 20.38
N LYS A 44 -20.58 3.90 19.24
CA LYS A 44 -21.88 4.58 19.10
C LYS A 44 -22.41 4.39 17.68
N ALA A 45 -23.74 4.41 17.49
CA ALA A 45 -24.38 4.31 16.17
C ALA A 45 -23.79 5.29 15.14
N ASP A 46 -23.46 6.52 15.56
CA ASP A 46 -22.94 7.59 14.69
C ASP A 46 -21.41 7.69 14.65
N ARG A 47 -20.67 6.77 15.29
CA ARG A 47 -19.20 6.73 15.26
C ARG A 47 -18.75 5.35 14.83
N PRO A 48 -18.69 5.09 13.52
CA PRO A 48 -18.22 3.81 13.05
C PRO A 48 -16.79 3.58 13.54
N GLY A 49 -16.44 2.30 13.72
CA GLY A 49 -15.08 1.90 14.04
C GLY A 49 -14.07 2.47 13.05
N LYS A 50 -12.81 2.53 13.46
CA LYS A 50 -11.66 2.90 12.62
C LYS A 50 -10.68 1.75 12.52
N PHE A 51 -9.89 1.75 11.47
CA PHE A 51 -8.73 0.89 11.35
C PHE A 51 -7.47 1.59 11.86
N ILE A 52 -6.61 0.83 12.54
CA ILE A 52 -5.32 1.33 13.02
C ILE A 52 -4.26 0.36 12.53
N VAL A 53 -3.41 0.83 11.61
CA VAL A 53 -2.19 0.11 11.23
C VAL A 53 -1.25 0.15 12.43
N ASN A 54 -0.73 -1.01 12.82
CA ASN A 54 0.21 -1.15 13.93
C ASN A 54 1.44 -2.00 13.56
N THR A 55 1.41 -2.69 12.42
CA THR A 55 2.46 -3.60 11.98
C THR A 55 2.76 -3.38 10.52
N LEU A 56 4.03 -3.14 10.20
CA LEU A 56 4.57 -3.19 8.84
C LEU A 56 5.29 -4.52 8.69
N LEU A 57 4.71 -5.40 7.87
CA LEU A 57 5.26 -6.71 7.57
C LEU A 57 5.95 -6.66 6.20
N ILE A 58 7.20 -7.11 6.13
CA ILE A 58 7.95 -7.27 4.89
C ILE A 58 7.93 -8.76 4.55
N PRO A 59 7.12 -9.19 3.59
CA PRO A 59 7.02 -10.60 3.26
C PRO A 59 8.26 -11.05 2.50
N ARG A 60 8.44 -12.37 2.39
CA ARG A 60 9.30 -12.92 1.34
C ARG A 60 8.77 -12.45 -0.01
N GLN A 61 9.69 -12.10 -0.89
CA GLN A 61 9.34 -11.45 -2.14
C GLN A 61 10.51 -11.53 -3.12
N HIS A 62 10.17 -11.54 -4.39
CA HIS A 62 11.09 -11.33 -5.49
C HIS A 62 10.65 -10.10 -6.28
N SER A 63 11.63 -9.36 -6.80
CA SER A 63 11.36 -8.10 -7.49
C SER A 63 12.24 -7.87 -8.71
N THR A 64 11.71 -7.10 -9.65
CA THR A 64 12.41 -6.49 -10.78
C THR A 64 12.53 -4.99 -10.55
N SER A 65 12.90 -4.22 -11.58
CA SER A 65 12.88 -2.75 -11.54
C SER A 65 11.49 -2.14 -11.50
N ASP A 66 10.46 -2.90 -11.88
CA ASP A 66 9.11 -2.39 -12.13
C ASP A 66 8.02 -3.29 -11.51
N THR A 67 8.40 -4.36 -10.79
CA THR A 67 7.46 -5.27 -10.12
C THR A 67 8.01 -5.79 -8.80
N CYS A 68 7.12 -6.03 -7.83
CA CYS A 68 7.37 -6.79 -6.62
C CYS A 68 6.27 -7.83 -6.41
N THR A 69 6.65 -9.10 -6.27
CA THR A 69 5.71 -10.19 -6.05
C THR A 69 6.01 -10.84 -4.71
N MET A 70 4.96 -11.03 -3.92
CA MET A 70 5.03 -11.71 -2.64
C MET A 70 5.19 -13.20 -2.84
N ASP A 71 6.11 -13.80 -2.09
CA ASP A 71 6.28 -15.23 -1.97
C ASP A 71 5.70 -15.70 -0.63
N ASP A 72 5.38 -17.00 -0.53
CA ASP A 72 4.95 -17.65 0.71
C ASP A 72 3.74 -16.94 1.39
N GLU A 73 2.67 -16.67 0.64
CA GLU A 73 1.43 -16.05 1.16
C GLU A 73 0.84 -16.78 2.38
N GLU A 74 1.10 -18.09 2.51
CA GLU A 74 0.69 -18.90 3.66
C GLU A 74 1.36 -18.44 4.96
N LEU A 75 2.65 -18.05 4.94
CA LEU A 75 3.35 -17.54 6.13
C LEU A 75 2.76 -16.20 6.57
N VAL A 76 2.40 -15.34 5.61
CA VAL A 76 1.70 -14.09 5.92
C VAL A 76 0.33 -14.38 6.53
N SER A 77 -0.45 -15.28 5.93
CA SER A 77 -1.76 -15.69 6.42
C SER A 77 -1.68 -16.21 7.85
N GLN A 78 -0.78 -17.16 8.11
CA GLN A 78 -0.53 -17.71 9.44
C GLN A 78 -0.20 -16.62 10.45
N PHE A 79 0.75 -15.73 10.12
CA PHE A 79 1.13 -14.62 11.00
C PHE A 79 -0.06 -13.72 11.33
N THR A 80 -0.88 -13.36 10.32
CA THR A 80 -2.05 -12.51 10.53
C THR A 80 -3.11 -13.18 11.42
N ILE A 81 -3.34 -14.47 11.26
CA ILE A 81 -4.30 -15.24 12.07
C ILE A 81 -3.82 -15.33 13.52
N GLU A 82 -2.58 -15.74 13.74
CA GLU A 82 -2.00 -15.89 15.09
C GLU A 82 -2.02 -14.59 15.89
N HIS A 83 -1.83 -13.45 15.21
CA HIS A 83 -1.79 -12.13 15.83
C HIS A 83 -3.12 -11.37 15.76
N ASN A 84 -4.18 -11.98 15.22
CA ASN A 84 -5.49 -11.36 14.97
C ASN A 84 -5.39 -10.03 14.20
N LEU A 85 -4.50 -9.96 13.22
CA LEU A 85 -4.30 -8.80 12.37
C LEU A 85 -5.09 -8.94 11.07
N ILE A 86 -5.46 -7.80 10.48
CA ILE A 86 -6.03 -7.74 9.14
C ILE A 86 -5.12 -6.94 8.22
N THR A 87 -5.09 -7.30 6.94
CA THR A 87 -4.39 -6.53 5.91
C THR A 87 -5.21 -5.30 5.54
N ILE A 88 -4.74 -4.12 5.95
CA ILE A 88 -5.45 -2.86 5.72
C ILE A 88 -4.97 -2.22 4.42
N GLY A 89 -3.68 -2.31 4.11
CA GLY A 89 -3.11 -1.78 2.88
C GLY A 89 -1.73 -2.35 2.61
N TRP A 90 -1.04 -1.75 1.66
CA TRP A 90 0.31 -2.15 1.27
C TRP A 90 1.14 -0.93 0.90
N ILE A 91 2.46 -1.11 0.89
CA ILE A 91 3.45 -0.08 0.59
C ILE A 91 4.53 -0.66 -0.32
N HIS A 92 4.95 0.07 -1.34
CA HIS A 92 6.08 -0.33 -2.18
C HIS A 92 6.93 0.85 -2.63
N THR A 93 8.09 0.55 -3.20
CA THR A 93 9.00 1.54 -3.78
C THR A 93 8.94 1.52 -5.30
N HIS A 94 8.92 2.70 -5.92
CA HIS A 94 9.38 2.95 -7.28
C HIS A 94 10.81 3.51 -7.22
N PRO A 95 11.86 2.69 -7.41
CA PRO A 95 13.23 3.12 -7.17
C PRO A 95 13.62 4.34 -8.01
N THR A 96 13.23 4.36 -9.29
CA THR A 96 13.60 5.40 -10.27
C THR A 96 12.41 6.14 -10.85
N GLN A 97 11.24 5.49 -10.88
CA GLN A 97 10.02 6.02 -11.48
C GLN A 97 9.40 7.11 -10.60
N SER A 98 8.51 7.91 -11.20
CA SER A 98 7.72 8.88 -10.45
C SER A 98 6.71 8.18 -9.53
N CYS A 99 6.08 8.94 -8.64
CA CYS A 99 5.08 8.42 -7.74
C CYS A 99 3.69 8.43 -8.38
N PHE A 100 3.23 7.27 -8.82
CA PHE A 100 1.91 7.03 -9.40
C PHE A 100 1.54 5.54 -9.20
N MET A 101 0.29 5.16 -9.51
CA MET A 101 -0.11 3.75 -9.56
C MET A 101 0.09 3.21 -10.98
N SER A 102 1.00 2.26 -11.16
CA SER A 102 1.22 1.54 -12.42
C SER A 102 0.06 0.59 -12.75
N SER A 103 0.03 0.05 -13.99
CA SER A 103 -0.98 -0.95 -14.37
C SER A 103 -0.98 -2.16 -13.43
N VAL A 104 0.21 -2.65 -13.07
CA VAL A 104 0.40 -3.76 -12.12
C VAL A 104 -0.09 -3.37 -10.71
N ASP A 105 0.17 -2.14 -10.27
CA ASP A 105 -0.28 -1.66 -8.96
C ASP A 105 -1.80 -1.57 -8.87
N LEU A 106 -2.44 -1.10 -9.95
CA LEU A 106 -3.90 -1.00 -10.03
C LEU A 106 -4.55 -2.38 -9.91
N HIS A 107 -4.04 -3.36 -10.67
CA HIS A 107 -4.50 -4.75 -10.63
C HIS A 107 -4.28 -5.38 -9.25
N THR A 108 -3.09 -5.23 -8.69
CA THR A 108 -2.75 -5.71 -7.33
C THR A 108 -3.68 -5.09 -6.29
N HIS A 109 -3.84 -3.77 -6.32
CA HIS A 109 -4.65 -3.06 -5.35
C HIS A 109 -6.16 -3.36 -5.47
N SER A 110 -6.64 -3.71 -6.66
CA SER A 110 -8.06 -4.06 -6.86
C SER A 110 -8.51 -5.24 -6.00
N ALA A 111 -7.65 -6.24 -5.80
CA ALA A 111 -7.93 -7.38 -4.93
C ALA A 111 -8.04 -6.94 -3.46
N PHE A 112 -7.08 -6.14 -2.97
CA PHE A 112 -7.12 -5.59 -1.62
C PHE A 112 -8.36 -4.74 -1.38
N GLN A 113 -8.69 -3.83 -2.29
CA GLN A 113 -9.84 -2.93 -2.13
C GLN A 113 -11.18 -3.66 -2.27
N ARG A 114 -11.24 -4.75 -3.06
CA ARG A 114 -12.42 -5.62 -3.14
C ARG A 114 -12.69 -6.34 -1.81
N MET A 115 -11.64 -6.76 -1.11
CA MET A 115 -11.75 -7.43 0.19
C MET A 115 -12.01 -6.43 1.34
N LEU A 116 -11.42 -5.24 1.26
CA LEU A 116 -11.59 -4.18 2.23
C LEU A 116 -11.77 -2.83 1.51
N PRO A 117 -12.98 -2.24 1.48
CA PRO A 117 -13.23 -0.99 0.78
C PRO A 117 -12.36 0.19 1.25
N GLU A 118 -11.91 0.16 2.51
CA GLU A 118 -10.98 1.13 3.10
C GLU A 118 -9.50 0.87 2.77
N SER A 119 -9.18 -0.15 1.96
CA SER A 119 -7.80 -0.43 1.62
C SER A 119 -7.15 0.72 0.84
N PHE A 120 -5.82 0.81 0.95
CA PHE A 120 -5.01 1.82 0.29
C PHE A 120 -3.63 1.26 -0.09
N ALA A 121 -2.99 1.91 -1.06
CA ALA A 121 -1.64 1.63 -1.50
C ALA A 121 -0.75 2.84 -1.21
N VAL A 122 0.48 2.60 -0.75
CA VAL A 122 1.48 3.66 -0.56
C VAL A 122 2.63 3.45 -1.55
N VAL A 123 2.86 4.43 -2.41
CA VAL A 123 3.97 4.40 -3.37
C VAL A 123 5.06 5.33 -2.85
N CYS A 124 6.28 4.81 -2.69
CA CYS A 124 7.45 5.60 -2.32
C CYS A 124 8.36 5.76 -3.54
N ALA A 125 8.63 6.99 -3.97
CA ALA A 125 9.47 7.30 -5.14
C ALA A 125 10.73 8.10 -4.73
N PRO A 126 11.75 7.45 -4.14
CA PRO A 126 12.91 8.11 -3.53
C PRO A 126 13.78 8.89 -4.52
N GLN A 127 13.82 8.53 -5.80
CA GLN A 127 14.68 9.19 -6.81
C GLN A 127 13.90 10.06 -7.80
N SER A 128 12.59 10.24 -7.60
CA SER A 128 11.73 10.95 -8.56
C SER A 128 12.02 12.46 -8.69
N ASN A 129 12.88 13.03 -7.82
CA ASN A 129 13.36 14.41 -7.95
C ASN A 129 14.89 14.49 -7.87
N PRO A 130 15.60 14.67 -9.00
CA PRO A 130 17.06 14.80 -9.04
C PRO A 130 17.59 15.97 -8.19
N ARG A 131 16.79 17.04 -8.02
CA ARG A 131 17.17 18.20 -7.18
C ARG A 131 17.11 17.90 -5.67
N GLN A 132 16.54 16.75 -5.30
CA GLN A 132 16.39 16.27 -3.92
C GLN A 132 17.15 14.96 -3.69
N ALA A 133 18.05 14.54 -4.60
CA ALA A 133 18.88 13.33 -4.43
C ALA A 133 19.74 13.35 -3.15
N ASN A 134 19.92 14.54 -2.55
CA ASN A 134 20.67 14.77 -1.31
C ASN A 134 19.73 15.11 -0.11
N SER A 135 18.41 15.02 -0.30
CA SER A 135 17.39 15.30 0.70
C SER A 135 16.94 14.00 1.34
N SER A 136 16.81 13.98 2.67
CA SER A 136 16.22 12.86 3.41
C SER A 136 14.70 12.71 3.16
N LEU A 137 14.08 13.58 2.36
CA LEU A 137 12.66 13.50 1.99
C LEU A 137 12.46 12.68 0.71
N CYS A 138 11.90 11.49 0.87
CA CYS A 138 11.33 10.71 -0.22
C CYS A 138 9.99 11.30 -0.66
N PHE A 139 9.74 11.40 -1.96
CA PHE A 139 8.40 11.67 -2.47
C PHE A 139 7.54 10.42 -2.29
N TYR A 140 6.31 10.55 -1.84
CA TYR A 140 5.39 9.43 -1.70
C TYR A 140 3.95 9.85 -1.98
N GLY A 141 3.10 8.87 -2.24
CA GLY A 141 1.67 9.04 -2.45
C GLY A 141 0.89 7.93 -1.77
N ILE A 142 -0.33 8.24 -1.33
CA ILE A 142 -1.24 7.28 -0.69
C ILE A 142 -2.49 7.24 -1.56
N PHE A 143 -2.74 6.11 -2.20
CA PHE A 143 -3.74 5.98 -3.25
C PHE A 143 -4.81 4.95 -2.92
N ARG A 144 -5.94 5.06 -3.60
CA ARG A 144 -6.98 4.03 -3.70
C ARG A 144 -7.58 4.03 -5.09
N LEU A 145 -8.20 2.92 -5.51
CA LEU A 145 -9.06 2.95 -6.68
C LEU A 145 -10.30 3.80 -6.39
N THR A 146 -10.75 4.57 -7.37
CA THR A 146 -12.10 5.12 -7.32
C THR A 146 -13.09 3.97 -7.38
N ASP A 147 -14.19 4.09 -6.68
CA ASP A 147 -15.18 3.04 -6.60
C ASP A 147 -16.52 3.76 -6.47
N PRO A 148 -17.32 3.88 -7.56
CA PRO A 148 -16.94 3.66 -8.96
C PRO A 148 -16.08 4.83 -9.52
N PRO A 149 -15.52 4.73 -10.75
CA PRO A 149 -15.58 3.58 -11.67
C PRO A 149 -14.33 2.67 -11.64
N GLY A 150 -13.23 3.10 -11.02
CA GLY A 150 -11.92 2.45 -11.13
C GLY A 150 -11.90 0.98 -10.72
N LEU A 151 -12.46 0.65 -9.56
CA LEU A 151 -12.49 -0.72 -9.05
C LEU A 151 -13.21 -1.67 -10.01
N SER A 152 -14.35 -1.25 -10.57
CA SER A 152 -15.07 -2.06 -11.56
C SER A 152 -14.32 -2.20 -12.88
N ILE A 153 -13.63 -1.14 -13.33
CA ILE A 153 -12.86 -1.17 -14.58
C ILE A 153 -11.70 -2.16 -14.47
N ILE A 154 -10.94 -2.10 -13.37
CA ILE A 154 -9.78 -2.98 -13.19
C ILE A 154 -10.21 -4.43 -13.04
N LEU A 155 -11.24 -4.71 -12.24
CA LEU A 155 -11.73 -6.08 -12.05
C LEU A 155 -12.41 -6.67 -13.30
N GLY A 156 -12.88 -5.83 -14.21
CA GLY A 156 -13.41 -6.25 -15.51
C GLY A 156 -12.35 -6.36 -16.61
N CYS A 157 -11.11 -5.95 -16.35
CA CYS A 157 -10.04 -5.96 -17.34
C CYS A 157 -9.59 -7.40 -17.64
N LYS A 158 -9.37 -7.71 -18.92
CA LYS A 158 -8.96 -9.04 -19.42
C LYS A 158 -7.63 -9.02 -20.17
N ALA A 159 -6.90 -7.90 -20.11
CA ALA A 159 -5.58 -7.82 -20.73
C ALA A 159 -4.61 -8.77 -20.03
N THR A 160 -3.79 -9.47 -20.81
CA THR A 160 -2.82 -10.45 -20.31
C THR A 160 -1.42 -9.88 -20.16
N GLU A 161 -1.16 -8.71 -20.74
CA GLU A 161 0.12 -8.01 -20.63
C GLU A 161 0.24 -7.37 -19.24
N ALA A 162 1.41 -7.46 -18.61
CA ALA A 162 1.64 -6.90 -17.27
C ALA A 162 1.43 -5.37 -17.24
N PHE A 163 1.88 -4.67 -18.29
CA PHE A 163 1.73 -3.23 -18.43
C PHE A 163 0.88 -2.91 -19.66
N HIS A 164 -0.31 -2.38 -19.41
CA HIS A 164 -1.24 -1.94 -20.44
C HIS A 164 -2.01 -0.70 -19.98
N PRO A 165 -2.47 0.15 -20.91
CA PRO A 165 -3.30 1.30 -20.57
C PRO A 165 -4.72 0.88 -20.18
N HIS A 166 -5.35 1.70 -19.34
CA HIS A 166 -6.78 1.62 -19.02
C HIS A 166 -7.53 2.79 -19.67
N PRO A 167 -8.88 2.72 -19.78
CA PRO A 167 -9.69 3.83 -20.28
C PRO A 167 -9.38 5.16 -19.56
N PRO A 168 -9.50 6.32 -20.23
CA PRO A 168 -9.20 7.64 -19.67
C PRO A 168 -10.28 8.11 -18.69
N GLU A 169 -10.59 7.28 -17.71
CA GLU A 169 -11.51 7.51 -16.60
C GLU A 169 -10.70 7.79 -15.32
N PRO A 170 -11.28 8.39 -14.27
CA PRO A 170 -10.57 8.60 -13.01
C PRO A 170 -10.39 7.27 -12.28
N ILE A 171 -9.42 6.43 -12.67
CA ILE A 171 -9.26 5.05 -12.16
C ILE A 171 -8.85 5.02 -10.67
N TYR A 172 -8.01 5.94 -10.23
CA TYR A 172 -7.53 6.00 -8.86
C TYR A 172 -7.44 7.45 -8.38
N THR A 173 -7.34 7.64 -7.07
CA THR A 173 -7.31 8.95 -6.42
C THR A 173 -6.50 8.90 -5.12
N ASP A 174 -6.17 10.07 -4.59
CA ASP A 174 -5.50 10.21 -3.29
C ASP A 174 -6.41 9.75 -2.14
N ALA A 175 -5.87 8.94 -1.24
CA ALA A 175 -6.57 8.42 -0.06
C ALA A 175 -6.28 9.23 1.22
N ASP A 176 -5.17 9.97 1.27
CA ASP A 176 -4.74 10.77 2.43
C ASP A 176 -5.57 12.04 2.64
N ARG A 177 -6.15 12.58 1.56
CA ARG A 177 -7.20 13.61 1.59
C ARG A 177 -8.57 13.03 1.95
N GLY A 178 -8.74 11.71 1.79
CA GLY A 178 -9.97 10.94 1.97
C GLY A 178 -10.13 10.35 3.36
N HIS A 179 -10.01 9.03 3.48
CA HIS A 179 -10.26 8.26 4.71
C HIS A 179 -8.98 7.88 5.48
N VAL A 180 -7.80 7.96 4.85
CA VAL A 180 -6.51 7.63 5.48
C VAL A 180 -5.94 8.87 6.15
N ARG A 181 -5.49 8.75 7.40
CA ARG A 181 -4.83 9.83 8.15
C ARG A 181 -3.55 9.33 8.76
N MET A 182 -2.45 9.98 8.42
CA MET A 182 -1.18 9.70 9.08
C MET A 182 -1.18 10.26 10.52
N LYS A 183 -0.71 9.47 11.47
CA LYS A 183 -0.71 9.78 12.91
C LYS A 183 0.58 9.32 13.57
N ASP A 184 0.94 9.97 14.66
CA ASP A 184 2.05 9.56 15.51
C ASP A 184 1.57 8.43 16.41
N LEU A 185 1.84 7.19 15.98
CA LEU A 185 1.37 5.95 16.60
C LEU A 185 2.51 4.92 16.59
N PRO A 186 2.53 3.98 17.55
CA PRO A 186 3.50 2.88 17.53
C PRO A 186 3.39 2.03 16.27
N LEU A 187 4.54 1.56 15.79
CA LEU A 187 4.63 0.66 14.63
C LEU A 187 5.65 -0.47 14.92
N GLN A 188 5.19 -1.70 14.84
CA GLN A 188 6.02 -2.89 14.85
C GLN A 188 6.50 -3.20 13.42
N ILE A 189 7.76 -3.61 13.28
CA ILE A 189 8.32 -4.14 12.03
C ILE A 189 8.46 -5.64 12.16
N VAL A 190 8.04 -6.36 11.14
CA VAL A 190 8.23 -7.81 10.99
C VAL A 190 8.84 -8.04 9.61
N ASP A 191 10.03 -8.63 9.53
CA ASP A 191 10.69 -8.92 8.26
C ASP A 191 10.84 -10.43 8.12
N LEU A 192 10.06 -11.04 7.21
CA LEU A 192 10.03 -12.49 6.99
C LEU A 192 11.08 -12.97 5.96
N ARG A 193 11.89 -12.04 5.44
CA ARG A 193 13.00 -12.37 4.54
C ARG A 193 14.24 -12.86 5.29
N LEU A 194 14.29 -12.61 6.60
CA LEU A 194 15.40 -12.92 7.50
C LEU A 194 15.22 -14.29 8.18
#